data_AF-W2PBE5-F1
#
_entry.id   AF-W2PBE5-F1
#
_cell.length_a   1.000
_cell.length_b   1.000
_cell.length_c   1.000
_cell.angle_alpha   90.00
_cell.angle_beta   90.00
_cell.angle_gamma   90.00
#
_symmetry.space_group_name_H-M   'P 1'
#
loop_
_entity.id
_entity.type
_entity.pdbx_description
1 polymer ?
#
loop_
_entity_poly.entity_id
_entity_poly.type
_entity_poly.pdbx_seq_one_letter_code
_entity_poly.pdbx_strand_id
1 'polypeptide(L)'
;MPSFKTASCKKYLELLHYYWRHANFLLEFYVEHPFLKFFRKRMARVAVDAMAKRIVPVVSTKICVVYGDWSKRNAIRGHAYSPVKGLKQALQKRTMVVSMDEFRTSKLCS
;
A
#
# COMPACT_ATOMS: atom_id res chain seq x y z
N MET A 1 10.45 17.15 4.61
CA MET A 1 11.83 17.50 4.20
C MET A 1 11.74 18.15 2.83
N PRO A 2 12.02 19.45 2.69
CA PRO A 2 11.96 20.13 1.39
C PRO A 2 12.97 19.50 0.42
N SER A 3 12.65 19.49 -0.87
CA SER A 3 13.46 18.79 -1.87
C SER A 3 14.82 19.47 -2.07
N PHE A 4 15.88 18.67 -2.26
CA PHE A 4 17.25 19.14 -2.51
C PHE A 4 17.44 19.91 -3.83
N LYS A 5 16.43 19.96 -4.70
CA LYS A 5 16.63 20.37 -6.10
C LYS A 5 16.80 21.88 -6.33
N THR A 6 16.69 22.74 -5.33
CA THR A 6 16.93 24.19 -5.47
C THR A 6 17.08 24.88 -4.10
N ALA A 7 18.16 24.59 -3.37
CA ALA A 7 18.49 25.32 -2.14
C ALA A 7 19.75 26.16 -2.38
N SER A 8 19.70 27.46 -2.05
CA SER A 8 20.90 28.29 -1.99
C SER A 8 21.93 27.67 -1.04
N CYS A 9 23.23 27.92 -1.28
CA CYS A 9 24.32 27.29 -0.53
C CYS A 9 24.16 27.44 1.01
N LYS A 10 23.63 28.57 1.48
CA LYS A 10 23.31 28.82 2.89
C LYS A 10 22.23 27.87 3.45
N LYS A 11 21.13 27.68 2.71
CA LYS A 11 20.06 26.74 3.09
C LYS A 11 20.56 25.29 3.10
N TYR A 12 21.49 24.96 2.21
CA TYR A 12 22.13 23.65 2.21
C TYR A 12 22.95 23.41 3.49
N LEU A 13 23.76 24.38 3.92
CA LEU A 13 24.54 24.28 5.16
C LEU A 13 23.65 24.17 6.41
N GLU A 14 22.55 24.94 6.46
CA GLU A 14 21.57 24.84 7.56
C GLU A 14 20.93 23.43 7.64
N LEU A 15 20.56 22.86 6.48
CA LEU A 15 20.04 21.50 6.40
C LEU A 15 21.09 20.45 6.79
N LEU A 16 22.35 20.63 6.39
CA LEU A 16 23.44 19.73 6.72
C LEU A 16 23.70 19.74 8.24
N HIS A 17 23.73 20.92 8.85
CA HIS A 17 23.92 21.07 10.29
C HIS A 17 22.75 20.46 11.07
N TYR A 18 21.52 20.66 10.60
CA TYR A 18 20.33 20.00 11.15
C TYR A 18 20.45 18.47 11.07
N TYR A 19 20.85 17.94 9.91
CA TYR A 19 21.03 16.50 9.73
C TYR A 19 22.10 15.94 10.66
N TRP A 20 23.25 16.62 10.76
CA TRP A 20 24.35 16.22 11.63
C TRP A 20 23.95 16.15 13.10
N ARG A 21 23.20 17.16 13.58
CA ARG A 21 22.67 17.18 14.96
C ARG A 21 21.77 15.99 15.28
N HIS A 22 21.08 15.44 14.29
CA HIS A 22 20.14 14.33 14.45
C HIS A 22 20.66 12.99 13.89
N ALA A 23 21.94 12.92 13.47
CA ALA A 23 22.51 11.72 12.87
C ALA A 23 22.55 10.55 13.86
N ASN A 24 22.93 10.79 15.13
CA ASN A 24 22.96 9.76 16.17
C ASN A 24 21.58 9.16 16.42
N PHE A 25 20.54 10.00 16.52
CA PHE A 25 19.16 9.54 16.65
C PHE A 25 18.72 8.66 15.48
N LEU A 26 19.07 9.05 14.24
CA LEU A 26 18.76 8.22 13.07
C LEU A 26 19.47 6.87 13.15
N LEU A 27 20.73 6.86 13.61
CA LEU A 27 21.52 5.64 13.74
C LEU A 27 20.94 4.70 14.80
N GLU A 28 20.62 5.22 15.99
CA GLU A 28 19.93 4.48 17.06
C GLU A 28 18.59 3.93 16.57
N PHE A 29 17.77 4.75 15.90
CA PHE A 29 16.48 4.34 15.35
C PHE A 29 16.60 3.20 14.32
N TYR A 30 17.62 3.25 13.45
CA TYR A 30 17.85 2.17 12.49
C TYR A 30 18.38 0.89 13.15
N VAL A 31 19.17 1.01 14.22
CA VAL A 31 19.66 -0.12 15.01
C VAL A 31 18.54 -0.78 15.82
N GLU A 32 17.62 -0.01 16.38
CA GLU A 32 16.44 -0.53 17.08
C GLU A 32 15.40 -1.13 16.13
N HIS A 33 15.37 -0.66 14.88
CA HIS A 33 14.38 -1.09 13.91
C HIS A 33 14.98 -1.50 12.54
N PRO A 34 15.90 -2.48 12.52
CA PRO A 34 16.66 -2.84 11.32
C PRO A 34 15.74 -3.39 10.22
N PHE A 35 14.61 -3.97 10.60
CA PHE A 35 13.66 -4.61 9.70
C PHE A 35 12.34 -3.85 9.57
N LEU A 36 12.24 -2.58 10.00
CA LEU A 36 10.98 -1.83 10.00
C LEU A 36 10.30 -1.81 8.61
N LYS A 37 11.11 -1.63 7.55
CA LYS A 37 10.64 -1.70 6.15
C LYS A 37 10.11 -3.09 5.78
N PHE A 38 10.77 -4.15 6.24
CA PHE A 38 10.34 -5.53 6.03
C PHE A 38 9.04 -5.83 6.78
N PHE A 39 8.97 -5.48 8.06
CA PHE A 39 7.77 -5.64 8.88
C PHE A 39 6.59 -4.85 8.31
N ARG A 40 6.76 -3.61 7.86
CA ARG A 40 5.68 -2.85 7.21
C ARG A 40 5.14 -3.55 5.97
N LYS A 41 6.01 -4.08 5.10
CA LYS A 41 5.59 -4.86 3.92
C LYS A 41 4.89 -6.16 4.32
N ARG A 42 5.39 -6.86 5.35
CA ARG A 42 4.77 -8.08 5.88
C ARG A 42 3.39 -7.81 6.46
N MET A 43 3.24 -6.79 7.30
CA MET A 43 1.97 -6.42 7.92
C MET A 43 0.94 -5.99 6.88
N ALA A 44 1.35 -5.26 5.84
CA ALA A 44 0.46 -4.93 4.72
C ALA A 44 -0.09 -6.18 4.03
N ARG A 45 0.75 -7.21 3.82
CA ARG A 45 0.31 -8.50 3.26
C ARG A 45 -0.63 -9.24 4.20
N VAL A 46 -0.30 -9.30 5.49
CA VAL A 46 -1.15 -9.96 6.50
C VAL A 46 -2.52 -9.31 6.59
N ALA A 47 -2.59 -7.98 6.56
CA ALA A 47 -3.86 -7.24 6.55
C ALA A 47 -4.71 -7.57 5.31
N VAL A 48 -4.07 -7.64 4.13
CA VAL A 48 -4.75 -8.01 2.88
C VAL A 48 -5.25 -9.45 2.91
N ASP A 49 -4.44 -10.39 3.40
CA ASP A 49 -4.85 -11.80 3.56
C ASP A 49 -6.01 -11.94 4.56
N ALA A 50 -6.00 -11.15 5.64
CA ALA A 50 -7.11 -11.10 6.60
C ALA A 50 -8.39 -10.56 5.94
N MET A 51 -8.30 -9.51 5.11
CA MET A 51 -9.44 -9.03 4.32
C MET A 51 -9.97 -10.11 3.37
N ALA A 52 -9.09 -10.78 2.63
CA ALA A 52 -9.49 -11.86 1.73
C ALA A 52 -10.17 -13.02 2.49
N LYS A 53 -9.68 -13.36 3.69
CA LYS A 53 -10.30 -14.36 4.57
C LYS A 53 -11.68 -13.92 5.09
N ARG A 54 -11.88 -12.62 5.32
CA ARG A 54 -13.20 -12.10 5.72
C ARG A 54 -14.22 -12.15 4.59
N ILE A 55 -13.79 -11.88 3.34
CA ILE A 55 -14.66 -11.95 2.16
C ILE A 55 -14.98 -13.41 1.81
N VAL A 56 -13.97 -14.27 1.80
CA VAL A 56 -14.10 -15.71 1.54
C VAL A 56 -13.51 -16.50 2.70
N PRO A 57 -14.32 -16.82 3.73
CA PRO A 57 -13.87 -17.55 4.91
C PRO A 57 -13.38 -18.96 4.57
N VAL A 58 -14.12 -19.66 3.70
CA VAL A 58 -13.86 -21.05 3.32
C VAL A 58 -13.23 -21.08 1.94
N VAL A 59 -12.07 -21.73 1.83
CA VAL A 59 -11.41 -21.96 0.54
C VAL A 59 -12.26 -22.93 -0.26
N SER A 60 -12.78 -22.49 -1.41
CA SER A 60 -13.70 -23.28 -2.23
C SER A 60 -13.63 -22.86 -3.69
N THR A 61 -13.62 -23.83 -4.58
CA THR A 61 -13.73 -23.63 -6.03
C THR A 61 -15.17 -23.38 -6.48
N LYS A 62 -16.16 -23.65 -5.62
CA LYS A 62 -17.58 -23.39 -5.91
C LYS A 62 -17.95 -21.91 -5.83
N ILE A 63 -17.14 -21.14 -5.09
CA ILE A 63 -17.35 -19.70 -4.94
C ILE A 63 -16.61 -18.99 -6.07
N CYS A 64 -17.33 -18.17 -6.83
CA CYS A 64 -16.76 -17.30 -7.85
C CYS A 64 -16.84 -15.86 -7.34
N VAL A 65 -15.70 -15.19 -7.27
CA VAL A 65 -15.63 -13.76 -6.96
C VAL A 65 -15.32 -13.01 -8.25
N VAL A 66 -16.24 -12.13 -8.62
CA VAL A 66 -16.02 -11.20 -9.72
C VAL A 66 -15.27 -9.98 -9.19
N TYR A 67 -14.20 -9.60 -9.88
CA TYR A 67 -13.31 -8.52 -9.46
C TYR A 67 -13.14 -7.50 -10.59
N GLY A 68 -13.46 -6.23 -10.31
CA GLY A 68 -13.28 -5.13 -11.24
C GLY A 68 -11.80 -4.85 -11.56
N ASP A 69 -11.53 -4.21 -12.69
CA ASP A 69 -10.18 -3.86 -13.14
C ASP A 69 -9.53 -2.76 -12.28
N TRP A 70 -10.34 -1.97 -11.56
CA TRP A 70 -10.01 -0.89 -10.62
C TRP A 70 -8.84 -0.03 -11.12
N SER A 71 -8.87 0.27 -12.43
CA SER A 71 -7.77 0.90 -13.17
C SER A 71 -7.45 2.30 -12.63
N LYS A 72 -8.43 2.97 -12.02
CA LYS A 72 -8.27 4.27 -11.33
C LYS A 72 -7.83 4.11 -9.88
N ARG A 73 -6.56 3.73 -9.68
CA ARG A 73 -5.95 3.52 -8.34
C ARG A 73 -5.91 4.76 -7.44
N ASN A 74 -6.04 5.95 -8.02
CA ASN A 74 -6.00 7.26 -7.35
C ASN A 74 -7.35 7.98 -7.39
N ALA A 75 -8.46 7.26 -7.57
CA ALA A 75 -9.77 7.87 -7.68
C ALA A 75 -10.15 8.75 -6.47
N ILE A 76 -9.62 8.43 -5.27
CA ILE A 76 -9.89 9.17 -4.04
C ILE A 76 -8.66 10.02 -3.68
N ARG A 77 -8.79 11.33 -3.87
CA ARG A 77 -7.72 12.31 -3.58
C ARG A 77 -7.39 12.33 -2.09
N GLY A 78 -6.09 12.31 -1.77
CA GLY A 78 -5.61 12.39 -0.38
C GLY A 78 -5.55 11.05 0.37
N HIS A 79 -6.00 9.96 -0.25
CA HIS A 79 -5.94 8.63 0.37
C HIS A 79 -4.75 7.82 -0.13
N ALA A 80 -4.32 6.86 0.69
CA ALA A 80 -3.29 5.92 0.31
C ALA A 80 -3.74 5.03 -0.86
N TYR A 81 -2.78 4.57 -1.66
CA TYR A 81 -3.04 3.64 -2.74
C TYR A 81 -3.75 2.39 -2.22
N SER A 82 -4.89 2.08 -2.83
CA SER A 82 -5.65 0.89 -2.46
C SER A 82 -4.89 -0.39 -2.85
N PRO A 83 -4.88 -1.44 -2.02
CA PRO A 83 -4.13 -2.66 -2.25
C PRO A 83 -4.80 -3.61 -3.27
N VAL A 84 -5.39 -3.06 -4.33
CA VAL A 84 -6.22 -3.77 -5.34
C VAL A 84 -5.53 -5.03 -5.86
N LYS A 85 -4.31 -4.90 -6.38
CA LYS A 85 -3.55 -6.02 -6.94
C LYS A 85 -3.25 -7.09 -5.88
N GLY A 86 -2.90 -6.66 -4.66
CA GLY A 86 -2.61 -7.56 -3.56
C GLY A 86 -3.85 -8.34 -3.11
N LEU A 87 -5.00 -7.66 -3.03
CA LEU A 87 -6.26 -8.28 -2.63
C LEU A 87 -6.74 -9.28 -3.68
N LYS A 88 -6.67 -8.94 -4.97
CA LYS A 88 -6.99 -9.88 -6.06
C LYS A 88 -6.16 -11.16 -5.94
N GLN A 89 -4.86 -11.04 -5.71
CA GLN A 89 -3.96 -12.20 -5.54
C GLN A 89 -4.31 -13.01 -4.28
N ALA A 90 -4.65 -12.35 -3.17
CA ALA A 90 -5.05 -13.03 -1.94
C ALA A 90 -6.38 -13.80 -2.09
N LEU A 91 -7.34 -13.25 -2.85
CA LEU A 91 -8.60 -13.90 -3.19
C LEU A 91 -8.39 -15.08 -4.14
N GLN A 92 -7.52 -14.95 -5.15
CA GLN A 92 -7.19 -16.02 -6.09
C GLN A 92 -6.62 -17.28 -5.41
N LYS A 93 -5.95 -17.13 -4.27
CA LYS A 93 -5.48 -18.27 -3.47
C LYS A 93 -6.61 -19.03 -2.76
N ARG A 94 -7.79 -18.42 -2.61
CA ARG A 94 -8.92 -18.95 -1.84
C ARG A 94 -10.07 -19.43 -2.71
N THR A 95 -10.24 -18.83 -3.88
CA THR A 95 -11.47 -18.97 -4.68
C THR A 95 -11.17 -18.66 -6.15
N MET A 96 -12.09 -19.03 -7.03
CA MET A 96 -12.02 -18.61 -8.43
C MET A 96 -12.30 -17.10 -8.52
N VAL A 97 -11.36 -16.33 -9.08
CA VAL A 97 -11.52 -14.88 -9.27
C VAL A 97 -11.55 -14.56 -10.76
N VAL A 98 -12.65 -13.99 -11.22
CA VAL A 98 -12.84 -13.57 -12.61
C VAL A 98 -12.71 -12.06 -12.70
N SER A 99 -11.92 -11.56 -13.65
CA SER A 99 -11.90 -10.13 -13.96
C SER A 99 -13.10 -9.74 -14.80
N MET A 100 -13.79 -8.68 -14.40
CA MET A 100 -14.90 -8.13 -15.16
C MET A 100 -14.67 -6.64 -15.40
N ASP A 101 -15.14 -6.15 -16.54
CA ASP A 101 -15.09 -4.72 -16.86
C ASP A 101 -16.07 -3.95 -15.97
N GLU A 102 -15.64 -2.81 -15.42
CA GLU A 102 -16.40 -2.00 -14.46
C GLU A 102 -17.46 -1.11 -15.12
N PHE A 103 -17.99 -1.52 -16.27
CA PHE A 103 -18.85 -0.67 -17.10
C PHE A 103 -20.08 -0.17 -16.33
N ARG A 104 -20.04 1.12 -15.97
CA ARG A 104 -21.15 1.87 -15.34
C ARG A 104 -21.72 1.21 -14.09
N THR A 105 -20.93 0.43 -13.35
CA THR A 105 -21.38 -0.28 -12.13
C THR A 105 -21.90 0.66 -11.03
N SER A 106 -21.47 1.93 -11.02
CA SER A 106 -21.96 2.95 -10.09
C SER A 106 -23.12 3.81 -10.62
N LYS A 107 -23.57 3.58 -11.86
CA LYS A 107 -24.59 4.40 -12.55
C LYS A 107 -25.82 3.61 -12.97
N LEU A 108 -25.69 2.30 -13.15
CA LEU A 108 -26.80 1.42 -13.47
C LEU A 108 -27.39 0.89 -12.16
N CYS A 109 -28.70 1.05 -11.99
CA CYS A 109 -29.44 0.44 -10.89
C CYS A 109 -29.62 -1.06 -11.16
N SER A 110 -29.68 -1.84 -10.08
CA SER A 110 -29.99 -3.27 -10.13
C SER A 110 -31.47 -3.54 -10.37
#